data_AF-A0A349L4Y1-F1
#
_entry.id   AF-A0A349L4Y1-F1
#
_cell.length_a   1.000
_cell.length_b   1.000
_cell.length_c   1.000
_cell.angle_alpha   90.00
_cell.angle_beta   90.00
_cell.angle_gamma   90.00
#
_symmetry.space_group_name_H-M   'P 1'
#
loop_
_entity.id
_entity.type
_entity.pdbx_description
1 polymer ?
#
loop_
_entity_poly.entity_id
_entity_poly.type
_entity_poly.pdbx_seq_one_letter_code
_entity_poly.pdbx_strand_id
1 'polypeptide(L)'
;MIDVAALLAALPARISDIAFLGAARTPQAPALRDGALRWSYAQLAQAVRAGAELLREHGVRGGDRVVLVGENCAAQVALIFAAAAVDAWIVCLNARLSAPELDAIVAHCEPRR
;
A
#
# COMPACT_ATOMS: atom_id res chain seq x y z
N MET A 1 -19.42 -24.14 12.18
CA MET A 1 -18.76 -24.31 10.86
C MET A 1 -18.78 -22.94 10.20
N ILE A 2 -17.62 -22.39 9.80
CA ILE A 2 -17.58 -21.07 9.14
C ILE A 2 -18.10 -21.23 7.71
N ASP A 3 -19.07 -20.40 7.32
CA ASP A 3 -19.51 -20.30 5.93
C ASP A 3 -18.43 -19.56 5.11
N VAL A 4 -17.61 -20.32 4.41
CA VAL A 4 -16.48 -19.78 3.62
C VAL A 4 -16.99 -18.91 2.47
N ALA A 5 -18.12 -19.24 1.85
CA ALA A 5 -18.64 -18.48 0.72
C ALA A 5 -19.15 -17.11 1.19
N ALA A 6 -19.89 -17.08 2.29
CA ALA A 6 -20.33 -15.84 2.91
C ALA A 6 -19.15 -14.97 3.38
N LEU A 7 -18.10 -15.58 3.94
CA LEU A 7 -16.90 -14.87 4.35
C LEU A 7 -16.20 -14.21 3.16
N LEU A 8 -15.96 -14.96 2.07
CA LEU A 8 -15.31 -14.43 0.87
C LEU A 8 -16.13 -13.32 0.22
N ALA A 9 -17.46 -13.45 0.17
CA ALA A 9 -18.35 -12.43 -0.37
C ALA A 9 -18.36 -11.13 0.45
N ALA A 10 -18.02 -11.19 1.75
CA ALA A 10 -17.94 -10.04 2.62
C ALA A 10 -16.58 -9.32 2.58
N LEU A 11 -15.55 -9.94 1.99
CA LEU A 11 -14.22 -9.35 1.87
C LEU A 11 -14.19 -8.30 0.75
N PRO A 12 -13.34 -7.27 0.88
CA PRO A 12 -13.10 -6.34 -0.21
C PRO A 12 -12.50 -7.06 -1.43
N ALA A 13 -12.88 -6.63 -2.64
CA ALA A 13 -12.38 -7.22 -3.87
C ALA A 13 -10.87 -7.02 -4.05
N ARG A 14 -10.35 -5.88 -3.57
CA ARG A 14 -8.93 -5.53 -3.61
C ARG A 14 -8.44 -5.10 -2.24
N ILE A 15 -7.16 -5.32 -1.98
CA ILE A 15 -6.52 -4.83 -0.74
C ILE A 15 -6.62 -3.30 -0.61
N SER A 16 -6.54 -2.56 -1.73
CA SER A 16 -6.73 -1.10 -1.78
C SER A 16 -8.10 -0.65 -1.26
N ASP A 17 -9.12 -1.50 -1.41
CA ASP A 17 -10.51 -1.15 -1.06
C ASP A 17 -10.71 -1.07 0.46
N ILE A 18 -9.82 -1.70 1.26
CA ILE A 18 -9.87 -1.63 2.73
C ILE A 18 -9.87 -0.18 3.22
N ALA A 19 -8.98 0.65 2.67
CA ALA A 19 -8.87 2.06 3.05
C ALA A 19 -10.12 2.85 2.65
N PHE A 20 -10.65 2.62 1.45
CA PHE A 20 -11.81 3.35 0.92
C PHE A 20 -13.13 2.93 1.57
N LEU A 21 -13.33 1.64 1.81
CA LEU A 21 -14.49 1.13 2.54
C LEU A 21 -14.51 1.61 3.98
N GLY A 22 -13.35 1.62 4.64
CA GLY A 22 -13.22 2.22 5.98
C GLY A 22 -13.56 3.71 5.96
N ALA A 23 -13.08 4.46 4.98
CA ALA A 23 -13.40 5.89 4.86
C ALA A 23 -14.88 6.15 4.60
N ALA A 24 -15.56 5.29 3.84
CA ALA A 24 -17.00 5.39 3.58
C ALA A 24 -17.85 5.02 4.80
N ARG A 25 -17.45 4.01 5.58
CA ARG A 25 -18.23 3.48 6.70
C ARG A 25 -17.98 4.22 8.01
N THR A 26 -16.71 4.50 8.32
CA THR A 26 -16.28 5.05 9.62
C THR A 26 -15.12 6.05 9.43
N PRO A 27 -15.35 7.18 8.72
CA PRO A 27 -14.28 8.08 8.27
C PRO A 27 -13.37 8.61 9.38
N GLN A 28 -13.92 8.84 10.58
CA GLN A 28 -13.18 9.38 11.73
C GLN A 28 -12.59 8.30 12.65
N ALA A 29 -12.88 7.02 12.40
CA ALA A 29 -12.29 5.94 13.19
C ALA A 29 -10.78 5.84 12.92
N PRO A 30 -9.96 5.53 13.95
CA PRO A 30 -8.53 5.39 13.78
C PRO A 30 -8.20 4.22 12.86
N ALA A 31 -7.42 4.47 11.81
CA ALA A 31 -6.94 3.46 10.87
C ALA A 31 -5.48 3.06 11.14
N LEU A 32 -4.61 4.05 11.37
CA LEU A 32 -3.18 3.81 11.59
C LEU A 32 -2.63 4.61 12.77
N ARG A 33 -1.64 4.01 13.43
CA ARG A 33 -0.85 4.62 14.49
C ARG A 33 0.63 4.43 14.18
N ASP A 34 1.36 5.54 14.12
CA ASP A 34 2.80 5.55 13.87
C ASP A 34 3.44 6.55 14.84
N GLY A 35 4.07 6.06 15.91
CA GLY A 35 4.56 6.93 16.99
C GLY A 35 3.45 7.83 17.58
N ALA A 36 3.58 9.15 17.41
CA ALA A 36 2.55 10.14 17.76
C ALA A 36 1.54 10.41 16.64
N LEU A 37 1.86 10.06 15.39
CA LEU A 37 0.99 10.24 14.24
C LEU A 37 -0.21 9.30 14.33
N ARG A 38 -1.39 9.84 14.07
CA ARG A 38 -2.66 9.12 14.02
C ARG A 38 -3.36 9.48 12.72
N TRP A 39 -3.69 8.47 11.92
CA TRP A 39 -4.55 8.67 10.76
C TRP A 39 -5.90 8.01 11.00
N SER A 40 -6.96 8.75 10.71
CA SER A 40 -8.29 8.20 10.50
C SER A 40 -8.37 7.48 9.16
N TYR A 41 -9.43 6.71 8.95
CA TYR A 41 -9.67 6.07 7.64
C TYR A 41 -9.81 7.11 6.51
N ALA A 42 -10.42 8.27 6.76
CA ALA A 42 -10.50 9.33 5.76
C ALA A 42 -9.12 9.86 5.37
N GLN A 43 -8.23 10.07 6.34
CA GLN A 43 -6.85 10.53 6.11
C GLN A 43 -6.01 9.47 5.39
N LEU A 44 -6.14 8.20 5.78
CA LEU A 44 -5.50 7.10 5.06
C LEU A 44 -5.98 7.05 3.60
N ALA A 45 -7.29 7.08 3.35
CA ALA A 45 -7.83 7.07 1.99
C ALA A 45 -7.33 8.25 1.15
N GLN A 46 -7.21 9.45 1.73
CA GLN A 46 -6.61 10.60 1.07
C GLN A 46 -5.14 10.36 0.70
N ALA A 47 -4.34 9.85 1.64
CA ALA A 47 -2.94 9.52 1.39
C ALA A 47 -2.78 8.44 0.31
N VAL A 48 -3.67 7.44 0.27
CA VAL A 48 -3.71 6.41 -0.77
C VAL A 48 -4.01 7.01 -2.15
N ARG A 49 -4.96 7.95 -2.26
CA ARG A 49 -5.25 8.64 -3.53
C ARG A 49 -4.04 9.44 -4.01
N ALA A 50 -3.45 10.25 -3.12
CA ALA A 50 -2.27 11.04 -3.43
C ALA A 50 -1.08 10.16 -3.84
N GLY A 51 -0.85 9.04 -3.15
CA GLY A 51 0.18 8.08 -3.54
C GLY A 51 -0.09 7.44 -4.90
N ALA A 52 -1.35 7.12 -5.21
CA ALA A 52 -1.72 6.53 -6.49
C ALA A 52 -1.56 7.52 -7.66
N GLU A 53 -1.84 8.81 -7.42
CA GLU A 53 -1.57 9.89 -8.37
C GLU A 53 -0.06 10.03 -8.61
N LEU A 54 0.74 10.12 -7.53
CA LEU A 54 2.20 10.19 -7.61
C LEU A 54 2.81 9.03 -8.42
N LEU A 55 2.34 7.80 -8.20
CA LEU A 55 2.81 6.63 -8.96
C LEU A 55 2.47 6.76 -10.45
N ARG A 56 1.25 7.21 -10.79
CA ARG A 56 0.85 7.44 -12.19
C ARG A 56 1.68 8.54 -12.85
N GLU A 57 1.98 9.62 -12.13
CA GLU A 57 2.84 10.71 -12.62
C GLU A 57 4.27 10.21 -12.94
N HIS A 58 4.77 9.24 -12.19
CA HIS A 58 6.04 8.55 -12.47
C HIS A 58 5.90 7.43 -13.52
N GLY A 59 4.73 7.34 -14.17
CA GLY A 59 4.47 6.43 -15.28
C GLY A 59 4.29 4.97 -14.87
N VAL A 60 4.06 4.68 -13.59
CA VAL A 60 3.76 3.32 -13.10
C VAL A 60 2.44 2.83 -13.69
N ARG A 61 2.43 1.57 -14.15
CA ARG A 61 1.29 0.92 -14.79
C ARG A 61 0.97 -0.40 -14.10
N GLY A 62 -0.19 -0.97 -14.43
CA GLY A 62 -0.56 -2.30 -13.98
C GLY A 62 0.48 -3.34 -14.36
N GLY A 63 0.85 -4.18 -13.39
CA GLY A 63 1.90 -5.20 -13.51
C GLY A 63 3.32 -4.70 -13.20
N ASP A 64 3.57 -3.39 -13.16
CA ASP A 64 4.88 -2.86 -12.80
C ASP A 64 5.21 -3.17 -11.33
N ARG A 65 6.51 -3.34 -11.05
CA ARG A 65 7.04 -3.50 -9.69
C ARG A 65 7.69 -2.22 -9.25
N VAL A 66 7.34 -1.75 -8.06
CA VAL A 66 7.83 -0.52 -7.45
C VAL A 66 8.57 -0.88 -6.16
N VAL A 67 9.87 -0.65 -6.12
CA VAL A 67 10.66 -0.86 -4.91
C VAL A 67 10.48 0.34 -3.98
N LEU A 68 10.16 0.06 -2.72
CA LEU A 68 10.05 1.04 -1.65
C LEU A 68 11.02 0.67 -0.54
N VAL A 69 12.10 1.44 -0.41
CA VAL A 69 13.08 1.27 0.66
C VAL A 69 12.75 2.21 1.80
N GLY A 70 12.52 1.67 3.00
CA GLY A 70 12.13 2.49 4.15
C GLY A 70 12.00 1.71 5.44
N GLU A 71 11.73 2.43 6.52
CA GLU A 71 11.27 1.83 7.77
C GLU A 71 9.74 1.80 7.82
N ASN A 72 9.20 0.90 8.65
CA ASN A 72 7.76 0.78 8.87
C ASN A 72 7.20 2.13 9.35
N CYS A 73 6.40 2.77 8.49
CA CYS A 73 5.74 4.03 8.79
C CYS A 73 4.36 4.10 8.14
N ALA A 74 3.54 5.06 8.56
CA ALA A 74 2.20 5.26 8.01
C ALA A 74 2.22 5.52 6.48
N ALA A 75 3.24 6.24 5.98
CA ALA A 75 3.41 6.51 4.57
C ALA A 75 3.67 5.23 3.74
N GLN A 76 4.43 4.27 4.28
CA GLN A 76 4.66 2.99 3.63
C GLN A 76 3.35 2.19 3.48
N VAL A 77 2.49 2.22 4.49
CA VAL A 77 1.16 1.59 4.40
C VAL A 77 0.29 2.25 3.33
N ALA A 78 0.29 3.58 3.24
CA ALA A 78 -0.43 4.29 2.18
C ALA A 78 0.09 3.92 0.78
N LEU A 79 1.42 3.82 0.61
CA LEU A 79 2.03 3.42 -0.67
C LEU A 79 1.73 1.98 -1.07
N ILE A 80 1.60 1.06 -0.11
CA ILE A 80 1.17 -0.32 -0.39
C ILE A 80 -0.24 -0.33 -1.01
N PHE A 81 -1.19 0.38 -0.39
CA PHE A 81 -2.55 0.48 -0.93
C PHE A 81 -2.59 1.29 -2.24
N ALA A 82 -1.76 2.31 -2.39
CA ALA A 82 -1.66 3.11 -3.60
C ALA A 82 -1.19 2.28 -4.80
N ALA A 83 -0.12 1.49 -4.62
CA ALA A 83 0.39 0.58 -5.65
C ALA A 83 -0.69 -0.43 -6.05
N ALA A 84 -1.37 -1.04 -5.07
CA ALA A 84 -2.48 -1.94 -5.34
C ALA A 84 -3.65 -1.24 -6.07
N ALA A 85 -3.90 0.05 -5.82
CA ALA A 85 -4.95 0.83 -6.48
C ALA A 85 -4.61 1.19 -7.94
N VAL A 86 -3.35 1.05 -8.36
CA VAL A 86 -2.89 1.27 -9.74
C VAL A 86 -2.49 -0.04 -10.44
N ASP A 87 -2.93 -1.18 -9.90
CA ASP A 87 -2.60 -2.53 -10.39
C ASP A 87 -1.09 -2.87 -10.38
N ALA A 88 -0.29 -2.13 -9.61
CA ALA A 88 1.15 -2.35 -9.47
C ALA A 88 1.50 -3.19 -8.24
N TRP A 89 2.68 -3.80 -8.28
CA TRP A 89 3.26 -4.57 -7.19
C TRP A 89 4.24 -3.71 -6.40
N ILE A 90 4.03 -3.59 -5.10
CA ILE A 90 4.99 -2.94 -4.21
C ILE A 90 5.99 -3.98 -3.67
N VAL A 91 7.27 -3.64 -3.70
CA VAL A 91 8.35 -4.44 -3.11
C VAL A 91 8.92 -3.66 -1.94
N CYS A 92 8.41 -3.92 -0.74
CA CYS A 92 8.81 -3.23 0.49
C CYS A 92 10.13 -3.79 1.02
N LEU A 93 11.16 -2.95 1.06
CA LEU A 93 12.50 -3.30 1.51
C LEU A 93 12.88 -2.51 2.77
N ASN A 94 13.57 -3.19 3.69
CA ASN A 94 14.01 -2.56 4.92
C ASN A 94 15.14 -1.56 4.66
N ALA A 95 15.06 -0.37 5.25
CA ALA A 95 16.09 0.67 5.12
C ALA A 95 17.49 0.27 5.62
N ARG A 96 17.61 -0.79 6.43
CA ARG A 96 18.90 -1.29 6.96
C ARG A 96 19.60 -2.32 6.08
N LEU A 97 19.04 -2.66 4.92
CA LEU A 97 19.74 -3.50 3.95
C LEU A 97 21.02 -2.81 3.48
N SER A 98 22.09 -3.59 3.33
CA SER A 98 23.31 -3.10 2.70
C SER A 98 23.08 -2.86 1.21
N ALA A 99 23.90 -2.00 0.60
CA ALA A 99 23.79 -1.73 -0.84
C ALA A 99 23.86 -3.00 -1.72
N PRO A 100 24.76 -3.98 -1.46
CA PRO A 100 24.79 -5.22 -2.24
C PRO A 100 23.52 -6.07 -2.10
N GLU A 101 22.91 -6.13 -0.91
CA GLU A 101 21.65 -6.86 -0.71
C GLU A 101 20.49 -6.17 -1.44
N LEU A 102 20.44 -4.83 -1.40
CA LEU A 102 19.46 -4.04 -2.13
C LEU A 102 19.59 -4.28 -3.65
N ASP A 103 20.81 -4.20 -4.18
CA ASP A 103 21.10 -4.43 -5.59
C ASP A 103 20.70 -5.84 -6.04
N ALA A 104 20.98 -6.86 -5.22
CA ALA A 104 20.59 -8.24 -5.51
C ALA A 104 19.07 -8.39 -5.61
N ILE A 105 18.31 -7.74 -4.72
CA ILE A 105 16.84 -7.78 -4.75
C ILE A 105 16.29 -7.01 -5.94
N VAL A 106 16.83 -5.81 -6.23
CA VAL A 106 16.43 -5.00 -7.39
C VAL A 106 16.70 -5.77 -8.70
N ALA A 107 17.84 -6.45 -8.80
CA ALA A 107 18.16 -7.30 -9.95
C ALA A 107 17.20 -8.49 -10.08
N HIS A 108 16.74 -9.07 -8.97
CA HIS A 108 15.80 -10.18 -8.99
C HIS A 108 14.37 -9.76 -9.33
N CYS A 109 13.89 -8.67 -8.73
CA CYS A 109 12.50 -8.25 -8.88
C CYS A 109 12.27 -7.35 -10.10
N GLU A 110 13.32 -6.86 -10.77
CA GLU A 110 13.24 -6.07 -12.01
C GLU A 110 12.15 -4.97 -11.92
N PRO A 111 12.32 -3.99 -11.01
CA PRO A 111 11.36 -2.92 -10.83
C PRO A 111 11.39 -1.97 -12.03
N ARG A 112 10.30 -1.21 -12.17
CA ARG A 112 10.23 -0.11 -13.12
C ARG A 112 11.29 0.94 -12.78
N ARG A 113 11.99 1.43 -13.81
CA ARG A 113 12.92 2.57 -13.74
C ARG A 113 12.26 3.85 -14.18
#